data_AF-A0A2L2STB4-F1
#
_entry.id   AF-A0A2L2STB4-F1
#
_cell.length_a   1.000
_cell.length_b   1.000
_cell.length_c   1.000
_cell.angle_alpha   90.00
_cell.angle_beta   90.00
_cell.angle_gamma   90.00
#
_symmetry.space_group_name_H-M   'P 1'
#
loop_
_entity.id
_entity.type
_entity.pdbx_description
1 polymer ?
#
loop_
_entity_poly.entity_id
_entity_poly.type
_entity_poly.pdbx_seq_one_letter_code
_entity_poly.pdbx_strand_id
1 'polypeptide(L)'
;MITSFLDGPQQMGRCLKDYIKVPQPVPDEGTPKLVLDETLTMEIISKILHPSIIRHKRYRVQRGRITGILLDKYQLTLEQFVESPGPKDADLDSSLSVMQSAVDARGLAHNSINPGNIMMGENNKPVLIDFGSCQPFGKLLQTFGTPGWFEKEFRMSEKKHGVIPMGKLRQWMTDTKLEKSDVTTDKVAALKLLLVDNVHRLTLLSVLAQAAVVLHSQSPGYIIAACDVKLFVFAYKLHVNCRLLFFWRVAKKRQYCDPMIRRSWGGWC
;
A
#
# COMPACT_ATOMS: atom_id res chain seq x y z
N MET A 1 -21.63 -2.05 -42.38
CA MET A 1 -22.42 -3.28 -42.13
C MET A 1 -22.11 -3.69 -40.70
N ILE A 2 -23.08 -3.55 -39.82
CA ILE A 2 -22.95 -3.77 -38.37
C ILE A 2 -23.04 -5.27 -38.14
N THR A 3 -21.98 -5.90 -37.64
CA THR A 3 -22.04 -7.29 -37.17
C THR A 3 -22.04 -7.31 -35.64
N SER A 4 -23.23 -7.51 -35.11
CA SER A 4 -23.50 -8.02 -33.77
C SER A 4 -22.96 -9.45 -33.63
N PHE A 5 -22.19 -9.75 -32.59
CA PHE A 5 -21.97 -11.12 -32.12
C PHE A 5 -21.90 -11.18 -30.59
N LEU A 6 -23.05 -11.61 -30.04
CA LEU A 6 -23.30 -12.55 -28.94
C LEU A 6 -22.40 -12.56 -27.70
N ASP A 7 -23.09 -12.39 -26.57
CA ASP A 7 -22.70 -12.74 -25.21
C ASP A 7 -22.15 -14.18 -25.09
N GLY A 8 -20.99 -14.29 -24.46
CA GLY A 8 -20.49 -15.50 -23.82
C GLY A 8 -20.00 -15.15 -22.40
N PRO A 9 -20.06 -16.08 -21.42
CA PRO A 9 -19.81 -15.75 -20.03
C PRO A 9 -18.30 -15.62 -19.82
N GLN A 10 -17.75 -14.42 -20.00
CA GLN A 10 -16.42 -14.12 -19.49
C GLN A 10 -16.51 -13.99 -17.97
N GLN A 11 -16.27 -15.09 -17.28
CA GLN A 11 -15.79 -15.07 -15.90
C GLN A 11 -14.44 -14.35 -15.90
N MET A 12 -14.47 -13.03 -15.73
CA MET A 12 -13.30 -12.21 -15.47
C MET A 12 -13.58 -11.50 -14.14
N GLY A 13 -12.58 -11.54 -13.26
CA GLY A 13 -12.67 -11.08 -11.88
C GLY A 13 -13.25 -9.67 -11.73
N ARG A 14 -13.77 -9.40 -10.53
CA ARG A 14 -14.58 -8.22 -10.22
C ARG A 14 -13.76 -6.94 -10.32
N CYS A 15 -13.71 -6.33 -11.51
CA CYS A 15 -13.45 -4.89 -11.64
C CYS A 15 -14.54 -4.10 -10.92
N LEU A 16 -14.14 -3.17 -10.06
CA LEU A 16 -15.03 -2.36 -9.22
C LEU A 16 -15.70 -1.24 -10.03
N LYS A 17 -16.66 -1.59 -10.89
CA LYS A 17 -17.44 -0.67 -11.74
C LYS A 17 -16.57 0.14 -12.73
N ASP A 18 -17.20 0.77 -13.71
CA ASP A 18 -16.50 1.54 -14.73
C ASP A 18 -16.01 2.91 -14.20
N TYR A 19 -14.89 3.41 -14.71
CA TYR A 19 -14.38 4.76 -14.48
C TYR A 19 -14.46 5.59 -15.77
N ILE A 20 -15.05 6.79 -15.70
CA ILE A 20 -15.04 7.76 -16.81
C ILE A 20 -13.96 8.80 -16.53
N LYS A 21 -12.84 8.75 -17.26
CA LYS A 21 -11.85 9.83 -17.28
C LYS A 21 -12.46 11.00 -18.05
N VAL A 22 -12.85 12.06 -17.36
CA VAL A 22 -13.32 13.30 -17.97
C VAL A 22 -12.09 14.15 -18.30
N PRO A 23 -11.91 14.56 -19.57
CA PRO A 23 -10.84 15.48 -19.93
C PRO A 23 -10.89 16.75 -19.09
N GLN A 24 -9.77 17.12 -18.49
CA GLN A 24 -9.66 18.38 -17.78
C GLN A 24 -9.33 19.49 -18.79
N PRO A 25 -10.05 20.63 -18.76
CA PRO A 25 -9.70 21.77 -19.59
C PRO A 25 -8.34 22.31 -19.14
N VAL A 26 -7.34 22.23 -20.02
CA VAL A 26 -6.08 22.96 -19.84
C VAL A 26 -6.25 24.38 -20.39
N PRO A 27 -5.76 25.42 -19.69
CA PRO A 27 -5.98 26.83 -20.08
C PRO A 27 -5.53 27.18 -21.50
N ASP A 28 -4.52 26.48 -22.03
CA ASP A 28 -3.88 26.81 -23.30
C ASP A 28 -4.12 25.68 -24.32
N GLU A 29 -5.16 25.83 -25.15
CA GLU A 29 -5.48 25.23 -26.48
C GLU A 29 -5.31 23.71 -26.74
N GLY A 30 -4.76 22.92 -25.83
CA GLY A 30 -4.41 21.51 -26.05
C GLY A 30 -5.51 20.49 -25.80
N THR A 31 -6.63 20.88 -25.17
CA THR A 31 -7.61 19.90 -24.63
C THR A 31 -8.17 18.94 -25.71
N PRO A 32 -8.61 19.38 -26.91
CA PRO A 32 -9.22 18.45 -27.87
C PRO A 32 -8.21 17.49 -28.50
N LYS A 33 -7.02 17.97 -28.87
CA LYS A 33 -5.99 17.14 -29.52
C LYS A 33 -5.39 16.15 -28.54
N LEU A 34 -5.16 16.54 -27.29
CA LEU A 34 -4.67 15.63 -26.24
C LEU A 34 -5.64 14.47 -26.00
N VAL A 35 -6.93 14.78 -25.89
CA VAL A 35 -7.97 13.77 -25.69
C VAL A 35 -8.08 12.83 -26.89
N LEU A 36 -8.00 13.37 -28.10
CA LEU A 36 -8.04 12.57 -29.31
C LEU A 36 -6.83 11.63 -29.40
N ASP A 37 -5.61 12.16 -29.23
CA ASP A 37 -4.38 11.38 -29.29
C ASP A 37 -4.37 10.31 -28.18
N GLU A 38 -4.77 10.63 -26.94
CA GLU A 38 -4.89 9.64 -25.87
C GLU A 38 -5.91 8.55 -26.23
N THR A 39 -7.09 8.92 -26.73
CA THR A 39 -8.12 7.95 -27.11
C THR A 39 -7.63 7.03 -28.22
N LEU A 40 -6.94 7.57 -29.24
CA LEU A 40 -6.36 6.79 -30.33
C LEU A 40 -5.26 5.84 -29.83
N THR A 41 -4.39 6.30 -28.95
CA THR A 41 -3.37 5.45 -28.32
C THR A 41 -4.00 4.33 -27.50
N MET A 42 -5.05 4.64 -26.72
CA MET A 42 -5.80 3.64 -25.97
C MET A 42 -6.46 2.60 -26.87
N GLU A 43 -7.05 2.99 -28.00
CA GLU A 43 -7.62 2.07 -29.01
C GLU A 43 -6.57 1.16 -29.64
N ILE A 44 -5.33 1.65 -29.86
CA ILE A 44 -4.23 0.83 -30.38
C ILE A 44 -3.80 -0.20 -29.33
N ILE A 45 -3.63 0.25 -28.09
CA ILE A 45 -3.11 -0.58 -27.01
C ILE A 45 -4.16 -1.61 -26.54
N SER A 46 -5.44 -1.25 -26.53
CA SER A 46 -6.54 -2.09 -26.06
C SER A 46 -6.83 -3.30 -26.95
N LYS A 47 -6.36 -3.29 -28.21
CA LYS A 47 -6.46 -4.45 -29.11
C LYS A 47 -5.77 -5.69 -28.57
N ILE A 48 -4.86 -5.53 -27.62
CA ILE A 48 -4.16 -6.64 -27.00
C ILE A 48 -4.45 -6.58 -25.51
N LEU A 49 -5.32 -7.49 -25.07
CA LEU A 49 -5.69 -7.64 -23.66
C LEU A 49 -4.46 -8.07 -22.86
N HIS A 50 -3.80 -7.12 -22.20
CA HIS A 50 -2.68 -7.38 -21.31
C HIS A 50 -3.06 -7.00 -19.87
N PRO A 51 -2.92 -7.90 -18.88
CA PRO A 51 -3.41 -7.66 -17.52
C PRO A 51 -2.72 -6.48 -16.81
N SER A 52 -1.50 -6.13 -17.21
CA SER A 52 -0.74 -5.00 -16.63
C SER A 52 -0.99 -3.65 -17.32
N ILE A 53 -1.96 -3.56 -18.24
CA ILE A 53 -2.33 -2.32 -18.92
C ILE A 53 -3.82 -2.08 -18.68
N ILE A 54 -4.21 -0.85 -18.38
CA ILE A 54 -5.61 -0.51 -18.15
C ILE A 54 -6.47 -0.83 -19.38
N ARG A 55 -7.60 -1.50 -19.13
CA ARG A 55 -8.54 -1.84 -20.18
C ARG A 55 -9.36 -0.62 -20.59
N HIS A 56 -9.22 -0.23 -21.84
CA HIS A 56 -10.14 0.68 -22.51
C HIS A 56 -11.41 -0.06 -22.92
N LYS A 57 -12.58 0.48 -22.56
CA LYS A 57 -13.87 -0.12 -22.91
C LYS A 57 -14.53 0.58 -24.09
N ARG A 58 -14.59 1.92 -24.02
CA ARG A 58 -15.22 2.81 -25.00
C ARG A 58 -14.89 4.26 -24.66
N TYR A 59 -15.24 5.18 -25.54
CA TYR A 59 -15.24 6.61 -25.27
C TYR A 59 -16.67 7.18 -25.35
N ARG A 60 -16.88 8.36 -24.75
CA ARG A 60 -18.15 9.08 -24.75
C ARG A 60 -18.06 10.28 -25.69
N VAL A 61 -18.98 10.36 -26.65
CA VAL A 61 -19.09 11.51 -27.57
C VAL A 61 -20.32 12.34 -27.23
N GLN A 62 -20.16 13.65 -27.18
CA GLN A 62 -21.27 14.61 -27.12
C GLN A 62 -21.00 15.73 -28.12
N ARG A 63 -22.00 16.08 -28.94
CA ARG A 63 -21.90 17.16 -29.95
C ARG A 63 -20.65 17.02 -30.85
N GLY A 64 -20.33 15.80 -31.29
CA GLY A 64 -19.18 15.51 -32.15
C GLY A 64 -17.81 15.59 -31.46
N ARG A 65 -17.75 15.72 -30.13
CA ARG A 65 -16.49 15.79 -29.37
C ARG A 65 -16.39 14.68 -28.34
N ILE A 66 -15.18 14.16 -28.13
CA ILE A 66 -14.89 13.21 -27.06
C ILE A 66 -14.95 13.96 -25.72
N THR A 67 -15.80 13.48 -24.80
CA THR A 67 -16.07 14.08 -23.48
C THR A 67 -15.78 13.14 -22.33
N GLY A 68 -15.24 11.96 -22.62
CA GLY A 68 -14.89 10.98 -21.62
C GLY A 68 -14.29 9.72 -22.23
N ILE A 69 -13.35 9.11 -21.52
CA ILE A 69 -12.79 7.80 -21.85
C ILE A 69 -13.23 6.83 -20.76
N LEU A 70 -13.85 5.71 -21.13
CA LEU A 70 -14.33 4.69 -20.20
C LEU A 70 -13.28 3.60 -20.00
N LEU A 71 -12.84 3.45 -18.76
CA LEU A 71 -11.75 2.58 -18.34
C LEU A 71 -12.21 1.66 -17.20
N ASP A 72 -11.46 0.59 -16.95
CA ASP A 72 -11.58 -0.17 -15.69
C ASP A 72 -11.23 0.71 -14.49
N LYS A 73 -11.97 0.51 -13.38
CA LYS A 73 -11.68 1.20 -12.12
C LYS A 73 -10.86 0.32 -11.19
N TYR A 74 -9.87 0.94 -10.57
CA TYR A 74 -9.03 0.39 -9.52
C TYR A 74 -9.07 1.31 -8.29
N GLN A 75 -8.77 0.76 -7.12
CA GLN A 75 -9.01 1.45 -5.86
C GLN A 75 -7.79 2.20 -5.34
N LEU A 76 -6.60 1.65 -5.54
CA LEU A 76 -5.36 2.17 -4.96
C LEU A 76 -4.33 2.36 -6.06
N THR A 77 -3.66 3.51 -6.04
CA THR A 77 -2.41 3.69 -6.77
C THR A 77 -1.29 2.89 -6.09
N LEU A 78 -0.18 2.70 -6.79
CA LEU A 78 1.01 2.08 -6.21
C LEU A 78 1.56 2.91 -5.05
N GLU A 79 1.47 4.24 -5.16
CA GLU A 79 1.78 5.18 -4.07
C GLU A 79 0.99 4.84 -2.79
N GLN A 80 -0.34 4.82 -2.90
CA GLN A 80 -1.24 4.51 -1.78
C GLN A 80 -1.07 3.09 -1.27
N PHE A 81 -0.83 2.13 -2.18
CA PHE A 81 -0.60 0.73 -1.81
C PHE A 81 0.68 0.56 -0.99
N VAL A 82 1.76 1.25 -1.37
CA VAL A 82 3.01 1.22 -0.62
C VAL A 82 2.83 1.91 0.73
N GLU A 83 1.98 2.92 0.86
CA GLU A 83 1.66 3.56 2.14
C GLU A 83 0.79 2.67 3.04
N SER A 84 -0.07 1.84 2.48
CA SER A 84 -0.99 1.00 3.23
C SER A 84 -0.30 -0.03 4.16
N PRO A 85 -0.88 -0.32 5.34
CA PRO A 85 -0.40 -1.37 6.23
C PRO A 85 -0.82 -2.76 5.74
N GLY A 86 0.12 -3.70 5.65
CA GLY A 86 -0.15 -5.09 5.28
C GLY A 86 1.06 -5.80 4.67
N PRO A 87 1.01 -7.14 4.54
CA PRO A 87 2.01 -7.88 3.78
C PRO A 87 1.94 -7.45 2.32
N LYS A 88 3.06 -6.95 1.81
CA LYS A 88 3.22 -6.59 0.40
C LYS A 88 3.83 -7.78 -0.33
N ASP A 89 3.28 -8.12 -1.48
CA ASP A 89 3.74 -9.27 -2.25
C ASP A 89 5.21 -9.13 -2.68
N ALA A 90 5.90 -10.26 -2.66
CA ALA A 90 7.32 -10.37 -2.99
C ALA A 90 7.62 -10.22 -4.49
N ASP A 91 6.59 -10.21 -5.36
CA ASP A 91 6.75 -10.30 -6.81
C ASP A 91 6.40 -9.01 -7.59
N LEU A 92 6.37 -7.87 -6.89
CA LEU A 92 6.01 -6.60 -7.49
C LEU A 92 7.02 -6.14 -8.55
N ASP A 93 8.31 -6.34 -8.33
CA ASP A 93 9.35 -5.90 -9.27
C ASP A 93 9.31 -6.63 -10.62
N SER A 94 9.07 -7.95 -10.59
CA SER A 94 8.90 -8.73 -11.82
C SER A 94 7.65 -8.26 -12.59
N SER A 95 6.56 -8.00 -11.87
CA SER A 95 5.30 -7.57 -12.45
C SER A 95 5.40 -6.17 -13.07
N LEU A 96 6.13 -5.26 -12.44
CA LEU A 96 6.45 -3.94 -13.01
C LEU A 96 7.31 -4.08 -14.27
N SER A 97 8.25 -5.02 -14.29
CA SER A 97 9.08 -5.27 -15.47
C SER A 97 8.26 -5.82 -16.64
N VAL A 98 7.33 -6.75 -16.38
CA VAL A 98 6.37 -7.27 -17.37
C VAL A 98 5.49 -6.15 -17.92
N MET A 99 5.01 -5.25 -17.04
CA MET A 99 4.22 -4.08 -17.43
C MET A 99 4.99 -3.17 -18.40
N GLN A 100 6.23 -2.82 -18.11
CA GLN A 100 7.07 -2.01 -19.00
C GLN A 100 7.29 -2.71 -20.34
N SER A 101 7.66 -4.01 -20.31
CA SER A 101 7.91 -4.79 -21.52
C SER A 101 6.67 -4.86 -22.43
N ALA A 102 5.47 -4.91 -21.86
CA ALA A 102 4.25 -4.89 -22.65
C ALA A 102 4.13 -3.62 -23.50
N VAL A 103 4.45 -2.45 -22.95
CA VAL A 103 4.40 -1.18 -23.70
C VAL A 103 5.51 -1.14 -24.77
N ASP A 104 6.74 -1.47 -24.37
CA ASP A 104 7.92 -1.43 -25.26
C ASP A 104 7.78 -2.36 -26.47
N ALA A 105 7.21 -3.56 -26.27
CA ALA A 105 7.01 -4.54 -27.33
C ALA A 105 6.11 -4.04 -28.47
N ARG A 106 5.35 -2.95 -28.25
CA ARG A 106 4.50 -2.31 -29.28
C ARG A 106 5.21 -1.16 -29.99
N GLY A 107 6.48 -0.91 -29.71
CA GLY A 107 7.19 0.25 -30.25
C GLY A 107 6.71 1.57 -29.65
N LEU A 108 6.10 1.53 -28.46
CA LEU A 108 5.56 2.68 -27.74
C LEU A 108 6.39 2.96 -26.49
N ALA A 109 6.48 4.22 -26.09
CA ALA A 109 6.90 4.61 -24.74
C ALA A 109 5.72 5.26 -24.01
N HIS A 110 5.56 4.97 -22.71
CA HIS A 110 4.53 5.61 -21.89
C HIS A 110 4.84 7.09 -21.59
N ASN A 111 6.14 7.42 -21.50
CA ASN A 111 6.70 8.76 -21.24
C ASN A 111 6.29 9.43 -19.92
N SER A 112 5.50 8.79 -19.07
CA SER A 112 4.97 9.39 -17.83
C SER A 112 4.81 8.35 -16.70
N ILE A 113 5.80 7.46 -16.56
CA ILE A 113 5.77 6.39 -15.54
C ILE A 113 6.12 6.98 -14.18
N ASN A 114 5.22 6.79 -13.21
CA ASN A 114 5.38 7.16 -11.81
C ASN A 114 4.40 6.31 -10.94
N PRO A 115 4.53 6.29 -9.60
CA PRO A 115 3.68 5.53 -8.70
C PRO A 115 2.19 5.91 -8.75
N GLY A 116 1.88 7.16 -9.05
CA GLY A 116 0.50 7.65 -9.20
C GLY A 116 -0.17 7.13 -10.48
N ASN A 117 0.62 6.89 -11.53
CA ASN A 117 0.17 6.36 -12.82
C ASN A 117 0.20 4.81 -12.89
N ILE A 118 0.38 4.14 -11.74
CA ILE A 118 0.29 2.70 -11.63
C ILE A 118 -0.80 2.40 -10.60
N MET A 119 -1.81 1.63 -11.00
CA MET A 119 -2.87 1.16 -10.11
C MET A 119 -2.62 -0.27 -9.68
N MET A 120 -3.13 -0.64 -8.51
CA MET A 120 -3.12 -2.03 -8.04
C MET A 120 -4.39 -2.74 -8.45
N GLY A 121 -4.23 -3.71 -9.35
CA GLY A 121 -5.28 -4.60 -9.83
C GLY A 121 -5.51 -5.80 -8.92
N GLU A 122 -6.14 -6.83 -9.50
CA GLU A 122 -6.38 -8.09 -8.82
C GLU A 122 -5.06 -8.76 -8.41
N ASN A 123 -5.06 -9.39 -7.23
CA ASN A 123 -3.89 -10.09 -6.68
C ASN A 123 -2.63 -9.20 -6.63
N ASN A 124 -2.80 -7.91 -6.32
CA ASN A 124 -1.73 -6.92 -6.24
C ASN A 124 -0.88 -6.81 -7.50
N LYS A 125 -1.46 -7.09 -8.67
CA LYS A 125 -0.76 -6.93 -9.95
C LYS A 125 -0.81 -5.45 -10.39
N PRO A 126 0.31 -4.84 -10.75
CA PRO A 126 0.36 -3.46 -11.20
C PRO A 126 -0.29 -3.32 -12.57
N VAL A 127 -1.09 -2.28 -12.73
CA VAL A 127 -1.79 -1.89 -13.95
C VAL A 127 -1.37 -0.48 -14.31
N LEU A 128 -0.73 -0.31 -15.47
CA LEU A 128 -0.36 1.01 -15.96
C LEU A 128 -1.60 1.76 -16.44
N ILE A 129 -1.72 3.01 -16.01
CA ILE A 129 -2.80 3.93 -16.39
C ILE A 129 -2.23 5.20 -17.02
N ASP A 130 -3.13 6.04 -17.54
CA ASP A 130 -2.83 7.39 -18.01
C ASP A 130 -1.87 7.48 -19.21
N PHE A 131 -2.37 7.07 -20.38
CA PHE A 131 -1.61 7.03 -21.63
C PHE A 131 -1.58 8.38 -22.39
N GLY A 132 -1.90 9.51 -21.74
CA GLY A 132 -1.96 10.82 -22.37
C GLY A 132 -0.64 11.27 -23.01
N SER A 133 0.49 10.85 -22.45
CA SER A 133 1.84 11.12 -22.99
C SER A 133 2.41 9.96 -23.82
N CYS A 134 1.66 8.86 -23.97
CA CYS A 134 2.16 7.67 -24.64
C CYS A 134 2.21 7.88 -26.15
N GLN A 135 3.37 7.57 -26.74
CA GLN A 135 3.64 7.82 -28.16
C GLN A 135 4.57 6.75 -28.74
N PRO A 136 4.48 6.42 -30.04
CA PRO A 136 5.46 5.59 -30.72
C PRO A 136 6.87 6.16 -30.63
N PHE A 137 7.87 5.28 -30.59
CA PHE A 137 9.27 5.71 -30.58
C PHE A 137 9.58 6.64 -31.75
N GLY A 138 10.34 7.71 -31.49
CA GLY A 138 10.70 8.73 -32.47
C GLY A 138 9.59 9.74 -32.78
N LYS A 139 8.44 9.73 -32.08
CA LYS A 139 7.38 10.73 -32.26
C LYS A 139 7.48 11.89 -31.27
N LEU A 140 7.03 13.07 -31.70
CA LEU A 140 6.99 14.27 -30.88
C LEU A 140 5.90 14.13 -29.81
N LEU A 141 6.23 14.54 -28.59
CA LEU A 141 5.33 14.54 -27.44
C LEU A 141 4.54 15.84 -27.37
N GLN A 142 3.24 15.75 -27.14
CA GLN A 142 2.43 16.91 -26.74
C GLN A 142 2.63 17.23 -25.26
N THR A 143 2.69 16.19 -24.44
CA THR A 143 2.96 16.23 -23.00
C THR A 143 4.01 15.18 -22.67
N PHE A 144 4.82 15.44 -21.64
CA PHE A 144 5.89 14.52 -21.26
C PHE A 144 6.11 14.53 -19.75
N GLY A 145 6.43 13.35 -19.22
CA GLY A 145 7.01 13.17 -17.91
C GLY A 145 6.14 13.64 -16.74
N THR A 146 6.63 13.32 -15.56
CA THR A 146 6.24 13.97 -14.31
C THR A 146 7.53 14.46 -13.68
N PRO A 147 7.65 15.73 -13.25
CA PRO A 147 8.86 16.22 -12.61
C PRO A 147 9.33 15.27 -11.49
N GLY A 148 10.64 15.01 -11.42
CA GLY A 148 11.23 14.02 -10.51
C GLY A 148 11.34 12.60 -11.08
N TRP A 149 10.53 12.24 -12.08
CA TRP A 149 10.51 10.89 -12.67
C TRP A 149 11.34 10.74 -13.96
N PHE A 150 11.93 11.84 -14.45
CA PHE A 150 12.90 11.85 -15.54
C PHE A 150 14.17 12.61 -15.12
N GLU A 151 15.25 12.53 -15.90
CA GLU A 151 16.51 13.24 -15.62
C GLU A 151 16.61 14.58 -16.34
N LYS A 152 16.26 14.59 -17.62
CA LYS A 152 16.28 15.77 -18.48
C LYS A 152 14.98 15.83 -19.24
N GLU A 153 14.47 17.05 -19.46
CA GLU A 153 13.30 17.26 -20.31
C GLU A 153 13.53 16.70 -21.71
N PHE A 154 12.48 16.14 -22.29
CA PHE A 154 12.52 15.50 -23.60
C PHE A 154 11.24 15.81 -24.37
N ARG A 155 11.38 15.93 -25.69
CA ARG A 155 10.24 16.17 -26.60
C ARG A 155 9.98 15.01 -27.55
N MET A 156 10.87 14.02 -27.59
CA MET A 156 10.75 12.85 -28.45
C MET A 156 10.48 11.62 -27.60
N SER A 157 9.54 10.78 -28.04
CA SER A 157 9.29 9.49 -27.41
C SER A 157 10.45 8.53 -27.68
N GLU A 158 11.03 7.93 -26.64
CA GLU A 158 12.17 7.02 -26.77
C GLU A 158 12.05 5.89 -25.75
N LYS A 159 12.60 4.72 -26.08
CA LYS A 159 12.59 3.55 -25.20
C LYS A 159 13.21 3.83 -23.82
N LYS A 160 14.25 4.68 -23.76
CA LYS A 160 14.90 5.08 -22.50
C LYS A 160 13.96 5.77 -21.50
N HIS A 161 12.87 6.37 -21.98
CA HIS A 161 11.85 7.01 -21.13
C HIS A 161 10.96 6.00 -20.39
N GLY A 162 11.10 4.70 -20.65
CA GLY A 162 10.60 3.63 -19.77
C GLY A 162 11.65 3.16 -18.77
N VAL A 163 12.94 3.13 -19.17
CA VAL A 163 14.03 2.56 -18.36
C VAL A 163 14.36 3.41 -17.13
N ILE A 164 14.56 4.72 -17.32
CA ILE A 164 14.98 5.63 -16.23
C ILE A 164 13.91 5.71 -15.12
N PRO A 165 12.63 5.99 -15.42
CA PRO A 165 11.61 6.04 -14.38
C PRO A 165 11.44 4.71 -13.65
N MET A 166 11.63 3.58 -14.34
CA MET A 166 11.57 2.25 -13.71
C MET A 166 12.73 2.01 -12.73
N GLY A 167 13.93 2.54 -13.02
CA GLY A 167 15.03 2.54 -12.05
C GLY A 167 14.68 3.35 -10.80
N LYS A 168 14.18 4.58 -11.00
CA LYS A 168 13.71 5.46 -9.92
C LYS A 168 12.58 4.82 -9.11
N LEU A 169 11.66 4.11 -9.77
CA LEU A 169 10.54 3.44 -9.12
C LEU A 169 11.01 2.32 -8.19
N ARG A 170 12.00 1.53 -8.61
CA ARG A 170 12.61 0.48 -7.77
C ARG A 170 13.33 1.06 -6.55
N GLN A 171 14.06 2.15 -6.74
CA GLN A 171 14.71 2.85 -5.65
C GLN A 171 13.68 3.40 -4.65
N TRP A 172 12.67 4.13 -5.15
CA TRP A 172 11.58 4.66 -4.33
C TRP A 172 10.89 3.57 -3.50
N MET A 173 10.57 2.42 -4.09
CA MET A 173 9.99 1.29 -3.35
C MET A 173 10.90 0.73 -2.25
N THR A 174 12.23 0.81 -2.42
CA THR A 174 13.22 0.36 -1.44
C THR A 174 13.31 1.36 -0.29
N ASP A 175 13.41 2.64 -0.60
CA ASP A 175 13.50 3.73 0.37
C ASP A 175 12.26 3.74 1.29
N THR A 176 11.06 3.59 0.73
CA THR A 176 9.83 3.52 1.53
C THR A 176 9.73 2.25 2.40
N LYS A 177 10.44 1.18 2.07
CA LYS A 177 10.53 0.00 2.96
C LYS A 177 11.46 0.27 4.13
N LEU A 178 12.60 0.93 3.90
CA LEU A 178 13.59 1.28 4.92
C LEU A 178 13.01 2.26 5.95
N GLU A 179 12.34 3.33 5.50
CA GLU A 179 11.70 4.28 6.40
C GLU A 179 10.67 3.62 7.33
N LYS A 180 9.93 2.63 6.81
CA LYS A 180 8.94 1.88 7.60
C LYS A 180 9.58 0.92 8.60
N SER A 181 10.71 0.30 8.29
CA SER A 181 11.42 -0.54 9.27
C SER A 181 12.00 0.29 10.42
N ASP A 182 12.52 1.48 10.14
CA ASP A 182 13.13 2.35 11.15
C ASP A 182 12.08 2.89 12.12
N VAL A 183 10.95 3.42 11.59
CA VAL A 183 9.84 3.90 12.42
C VAL A 183 9.24 2.79 13.29
N THR A 184 9.17 1.56 12.77
CA THR A 184 8.67 0.41 13.54
C THR A 184 9.66 0.03 14.65
N THR A 185 10.96 0.07 14.35
CA THR A 185 12.03 -0.24 15.30
C THR A 185 12.08 0.78 16.44
N ASP A 186 11.96 2.07 16.14
CA ASP A 186 11.94 3.15 17.13
C ASP A 186 10.73 3.06 18.05
N LYS A 187 9.54 2.79 17.50
CA LYS A 187 8.33 2.59 18.31
C LYS A 187 8.45 1.38 19.22
N VAL A 188 9.03 0.27 18.74
CA VAL A 188 9.27 -0.92 19.56
C VAL A 188 10.33 -0.65 20.64
N ALA A 189 11.38 0.11 20.33
CA ALA A 189 12.40 0.51 21.31
C ALA A 189 11.82 1.42 22.40
N ALA A 190 11.02 2.42 22.03
CA ALA A 190 10.33 3.30 22.98
C ALA A 190 9.35 2.54 23.88
N LEU A 191 8.59 1.59 23.32
CA LEU A 191 7.72 0.69 24.08
C LEU A 191 8.52 -0.21 25.05
N LYS A 192 9.69 -0.70 24.64
CA LYS A 192 10.58 -1.49 25.52
C LYS A 192 11.10 -0.65 26.69
N LEU A 193 11.55 0.58 26.45
CA LEU A 193 12.00 1.51 27.50
C LEU A 193 10.90 1.82 28.52
N LEU A 194 9.69 2.17 28.05
CA LEU A 194 8.53 2.39 28.91
C LEU A 194 8.15 1.16 29.74
N LEU A 195 8.29 -0.05 29.18
CA LEU A 195 8.07 -1.29 29.91
C LEU A 195 9.15 -1.55 30.97
N VAL A 196 10.42 -1.32 30.65
CA VAL A 196 11.54 -1.52 31.58
C VAL A 196 11.46 -0.55 32.76
N ASP A 197 11.17 0.74 32.50
CA ASP A 197 10.99 1.75 33.55
C ASP A 197 9.83 1.44 34.49
N ASN A 198 8.72 0.95 33.94
CA ASN A 198 7.57 0.53 34.76
C ASN A 198 7.88 -0.72 35.58
N VAL A 199 8.64 -1.68 35.05
CA VAL A 199 9.09 -2.84 35.82
C VAL A 199 10.01 -2.39 36.96
N HIS A 200 10.99 -1.51 36.69
CA HIS A 200 11.91 -1.02 37.72
C HIS A 200 11.18 -0.25 38.83
N ARG A 201 10.21 0.61 38.48
CA ARG A 201 9.37 1.32 39.46
C ARG A 201 8.53 0.37 40.30
N LEU A 202 7.94 -0.67 39.70
CA LEU A 202 7.16 -1.67 40.44
C LEU A 202 8.03 -2.50 41.39
N THR A 203 9.23 -2.88 40.96
CA THR A 203 10.18 -3.60 41.82
C THR A 203 10.62 -2.72 42.99
N LEU A 204 10.95 -1.45 42.74
CA LEU A 204 11.34 -0.50 43.78
C LEU A 204 10.20 -0.28 44.80
N LEU A 205 8.97 -0.10 44.32
CA LEU A 205 7.79 0.01 45.18
C LEU A 205 7.57 -1.26 46.03
N SER A 206 7.83 -2.44 45.48
CA SER A 206 7.71 -3.70 46.22
C SER A 206 8.78 -3.85 47.32
N VAL A 207 10.00 -3.40 47.06
CA VAL A 207 11.10 -3.41 48.03
C VAL A 207 10.85 -2.39 49.13
N LEU A 208 10.39 -1.18 48.79
CA LEU A 208 10.01 -0.16 49.77
C LEU A 208 8.85 -0.61 50.66
N ALA A 209 7.85 -1.29 50.08
CA ALA A 209 6.75 -1.86 50.84
C ALA A 209 7.23 -2.95 51.82
N GLN A 210 8.15 -3.83 51.40
CA GLN A 210 8.74 -4.85 52.26
C GLN A 210 9.58 -4.23 53.39
N ALA A 211 10.39 -3.20 53.08
CA ALA A 211 11.17 -2.48 54.07
C ALA A 211 10.28 -1.78 55.12
N ALA A 212 9.18 -1.17 54.69
CA ALA A 212 8.22 -0.53 55.60
C ALA A 212 7.56 -1.53 56.57
N VAL A 213 7.22 -2.74 56.10
CA VAL A 213 6.67 -3.82 56.95
C VAL A 213 7.69 -4.27 58.00
N VAL A 214 8.96 -4.44 57.61
CA VAL A 214 10.03 -4.84 58.54
C VAL A 214 10.28 -3.75 59.59
N LEU A 215 10.35 -2.48 59.18
CA LEU A 215 10.54 -1.36 60.11
C LEU A 215 9.38 -1.24 61.12
N HIS A 216 8.14 -1.47 60.68
CA HIS A 216 6.98 -1.49 61.56
C HIS A 216 7.03 -2.64 62.58
N SER A 217 7.59 -3.80 62.22
CA SER A 217 7.71 -4.95 63.12
C SER A 217 8.76 -4.78 64.24
N GLN A 218 9.77 -3.92 64.05
CA GLN A 218 10.86 -3.74 65.01
C GLN A 218 10.65 -2.58 65.99
N SER A 219 9.71 -1.68 65.72
CA SER A 219 9.37 -0.58 66.64
C SER A 219 7.90 -0.15 66.49
N PRO A 220 6.98 -0.71 67.29
CA PRO A 220 5.53 -0.44 67.17
C PRO A 220 5.11 1.01 67.48
N GLY A 221 6.04 1.86 67.95
CA GLY A 221 5.77 3.21 68.44
C GLY A 221 6.19 4.37 67.53
N TYR A 222 6.81 4.12 66.37
CA TYR A 222 7.12 5.20 65.42
C TYR A 222 5.98 5.37 64.42
N ILE A 223 5.32 6.52 64.55
CA ILE A 223 4.20 6.99 63.74
C ILE A 223 4.56 6.94 62.25
N ILE A 224 3.63 6.40 61.47
CA ILE A 224 3.51 6.57 60.03
C ILE A 224 3.40 8.07 59.75
N ALA A 225 4.53 8.73 59.56
CA ALA A 225 4.61 9.98 58.81
C ALA A 225 5.13 9.60 57.42
N ALA A 226 4.30 9.85 56.39
CA ALA A 226 4.59 9.68 54.97
C ALA A 226 4.57 8.25 54.41
N CYS A 227 3.38 7.65 54.34
CA CYS A 227 2.96 6.96 53.11
C CYS A 227 1.44 6.98 53.03
N ASP A 228 0.94 7.88 52.19
CA ASP A 228 -0.47 8.09 51.89
C ASP A 228 -1.16 6.74 51.59
N VAL A 229 -2.22 6.40 52.34
CA VAL A 229 -3.00 5.15 52.18
C VAL A 229 -3.51 4.98 50.74
N LYS A 230 -3.61 6.07 49.97
CA LYS A 230 -3.89 6.06 48.53
C LYS A 230 -2.82 5.33 47.71
N LEU A 231 -1.54 5.40 48.09
CA LEU A 231 -0.43 4.72 47.41
C LEU A 231 -0.52 3.19 47.58
N PHE A 232 -0.95 2.73 48.75
CA PHE A 232 -1.11 1.30 49.04
C PHE A 232 -2.29 0.69 48.25
N VAL A 233 -3.42 1.41 48.18
CA VAL A 233 -4.59 1.00 47.37
C VAL A 233 -4.26 1.02 45.87
N PHE A 234 -3.44 1.98 45.41
CA PHE A 234 -2.99 2.06 44.01
C PHE A 234 -2.03 0.91 43.65
N ALA A 235 -1.08 0.59 44.52
CA ALA A 235 -0.15 -0.53 44.34
C ALA A 235 -0.87 -1.89 44.33
N TYR A 236 -1.90 -2.07 45.18
CA TYR A 236 -2.70 -3.28 45.20
C TYR A 236 -3.56 -3.45 43.93
N LYS A 237 -4.19 -2.35 43.45
CA LYS A 237 -4.92 -2.36 42.17
C LYS A 237 -4.01 -2.62 40.96
N LEU A 238 -2.77 -2.11 40.96
CA LEU A 238 -1.80 -2.42 39.91
C LEU A 238 -1.36 -3.89 39.95
N HIS A 239 -1.13 -4.47 41.13
CA HIS A 239 -0.68 -5.86 41.25
C HIS A 239 -1.73 -6.86 40.70
N VAL A 240 -3.02 -6.60 40.95
CA VAL A 240 -4.12 -7.42 40.42
C VAL A 240 -4.23 -7.29 38.88
N ASN A 241 -4.08 -6.09 38.34
CA ASN A 241 -4.09 -5.85 36.88
C ASN A 241 -2.84 -6.40 36.16
N CYS A 242 -1.67 -6.38 36.80
CA CYS A 242 -0.45 -6.98 36.27
C CYS A 242 -0.53 -8.51 36.20
N ARG A 243 -1.20 -9.18 37.18
CA ARG A 243 -1.48 -10.63 37.08
C ARG A 243 -2.40 -10.95 35.91
N LEU A 244 -3.42 -10.15 35.65
CA LEU A 244 -4.30 -10.31 34.48
C LEU A 244 -3.55 -10.15 33.15
N LEU A 245 -2.63 -9.18 33.04
CA LEU A 245 -1.78 -8.99 31.87
C LEU A 245 -0.78 -10.14 31.67
N PHE A 246 -0.25 -10.71 32.77
CA PHE A 246 0.64 -11.88 32.69
C PHE A 246 -0.12 -13.13 32.23
N PHE A 247 -1.33 -13.36 32.74
CA PHE A 247 -2.22 -14.43 32.26
C PHE A 247 -2.63 -14.23 30.80
N TRP A 248 -2.90 -12.99 30.36
CA TRP A 248 -3.20 -12.68 28.96
C TRP A 248 -1.99 -12.94 28.03
N ARG A 249 -0.77 -12.61 28.47
CA ARG A 249 0.47 -12.84 27.71
C ARG A 249 0.83 -14.33 27.62
N VAL A 250 0.53 -15.12 28.67
CA VAL A 250 0.68 -16.58 28.67
C VAL A 250 -0.39 -17.26 27.80
N ALA A 251 -1.64 -16.76 27.82
CA ALA A 251 -2.71 -17.26 26.97
C ALA A 251 -2.44 -17.02 25.47
N LYS A 252 -1.89 -15.85 25.11
CA LYS A 252 -1.54 -15.52 23.72
C LYS A 252 -0.33 -16.29 23.19
N LYS A 253 0.63 -16.66 24.07
CA LYS A 253 1.79 -17.49 23.71
C LYS A 253 1.42 -18.96 23.46
N ARG A 254 0.30 -19.45 24.00
CA ARG A 254 -0.20 -20.81 23.73
C ARG A 254 -0.95 -20.95 22.40
N GLN A 255 -1.30 -19.84 21.75
CA GLN A 255 -2.06 -19.87 20.49
C GLN A 255 -1.17 -19.89 19.23
N TYR A 256 0.15 -19.77 19.37
CA TYR A 256 1.10 -19.65 18.24
C TYR A 256 2.24 -20.69 18.25
N CYS A 257 2.16 -21.75 19.07
CA CYS A 257 3.04 -22.93 18.97
C CYS A 257 2.19 -24.18 18.69
N ASP A 258 2.10 -24.51 17.40
CA ASP A 258 1.46 -25.66 16.71
C ASP A 258 2.17 -27.02 17.06
N PRO A 259 1.66 -28.25 16.74
CA PRO A 259 1.41 -28.71 15.36
C PRO A 259 0.19 -29.64 15.12
N MET A 260 -0.34 -29.55 13.90
CA MET A 260 -0.73 -30.66 13.02
C MET A 260 -0.48 -32.12 13.52
N ILE A 261 -1.51 -32.97 13.31
CA ILE A 261 -1.54 -34.46 13.22
C ILE A 261 -2.17 -35.24 14.39
N ARG A 262 -3.45 -35.63 14.20
CA ARG A 262 -4.03 -36.99 14.31
C ARG A 262 -5.45 -36.94 13.71
N ARG A 263 -5.74 -37.55 12.53
CA ARG A 263 -6.34 -38.89 12.33
C ARG A 263 -7.40 -39.20 13.42
N SER A 264 -8.66 -39.57 13.17
CA SER A 264 -9.31 -40.17 11.99
C SER A 264 -10.77 -40.54 12.36
N TRP A 265 -11.63 -40.80 11.35
CA TRP A 265 -12.94 -41.51 11.36
C TRP A 265 -14.23 -40.78 11.80
N GLY A 266 -15.20 -40.73 10.87
CA GLY A 266 -16.51 -41.38 11.04
C GLY A 266 -17.73 -40.53 11.46
N GLY A 267 -18.77 -40.54 10.61
CA GLY A 267 -20.17 -40.18 10.94
C GLY A 267 -20.85 -39.42 9.78
N TRP A 268 -21.49 -40.08 8.81
CA TRP A 268 -22.92 -40.45 8.80
C TRP A 268 -23.85 -39.31 9.25
N CYS A 269 -24.26 -38.48 8.29
CA CYS A 269 -25.65 -38.24 7.83
C CYS A 269 -25.64 -37.06 6.84
#